data_AF-A0A9J7E8G2-F1
#
_entry.id   AF-A0A9J7E8G2-F1
#
_cell.length_a   1.000
_cell.length_b   1.000
_cell.length_c   1.000
_cell.angle_alpha   90.00
_cell.angle_beta   90.00
_cell.angle_gamma   90.00
#
_symmetry.space_group_name_H-M   'P 1'
#
loop_
_entity.id
_entity.type
_entity.pdbx_description
1 polymer ?
#
loop_
_entity_poly.entity_id
_entity_poly.type
_entity_poly.pdbx_seq_one_letter_code
_entity_poly.pdbx_strand_id
1 'polypeptide(L)'
;MDQIYIYVMQVVLAVGVTVGSQTFKQNDKYHWMFSIVRYVVYDLTIKCTKNLSSMGYDMLHKKRWLNTQLVENINTGQIIIYIGSIAILISNNEKVFSEDFLLLFIAYLILQYPELGTTPLSSISYGVGMACNFYEGYLMHVIPSDGGDFGGFIQNVQAFEAREGIVVPVRKLFIIITKSMYSPPDLQLFNKENRPDLSKLESCSVRIGDYSKSLEDRSRDVGGIRNRSYKNTAYKIHRQRGPPVYLVAECATPLYTLYRVMENKELYDDLAKVNVQDVCDDFCSTLLRLLDRSSECRDQVELVHYDDRDPEANLADVILNRIQQLEPRFEELISVRR
;
A
#
# COMPACT_ATOMS: atom_id res chain seq x y z
N MET A 1 13.12 26.84 -9.72
CA MET A 1 14.31 27.66 -10.01
C MET A 1 14.85 28.19 -8.68
N ASP A 2 15.12 27.31 -7.69
CA ASP A 2 15.04 27.75 -6.28
C ASP A 2 16.17 27.25 -5.35
N GLN A 3 16.90 26.18 -5.67
CA GLN A 3 17.96 25.72 -4.76
C GLN A 3 19.18 26.65 -4.73
N ILE A 4 19.58 27.21 -5.89
CA ILE A 4 20.75 28.09 -5.98
C ILE A 4 20.54 29.38 -5.18
N TYR A 5 19.35 29.99 -5.25
CA TYR A 5 19.03 31.19 -4.47
C TYR A 5 19.00 30.91 -2.96
N ILE A 6 18.49 29.75 -2.54
CA ILE A 6 18.52 29.34 -1.13
C ILE A 6 19.96 29.18 -0.65
N TYR A 7 20.84 28.52 -1.44
CA TYR A 7 22.25 28.39 -1.10
C TYR A 7 22.99 29.73 -1.06
N VAL A 8 22.73 30.62 -2.01
CA VAL A 8 23.31 31.97 -2.01
C VAL A 8 22.87 32.76 -0.76
N MET A 9 21.60 32.69 -0.38
CA MET A 9 21.11 33.34 0.84
C MET A 9 21.70 32.72 2.11
N GLN A 10 21.88 31.40 2.17
CA GLN A 10 22.56 30.74 3.30
C GLN A 10 24.03 31.16 3.41
N VAL A 11 24.73 31.30 2.29
CA VAL A 11 26.12 31.80 2.26
C VAL A 11 26.18 33.26 2.70
N VAL A 12 25.28 34.13 2.21
CA VAL A 12 25.21 35.54 2.63
C VAL A 12 24.91 35.65 4.12
N LEU A 13 24.00 34.84 4.65
CA LEU A 13 23.68 34.78 6.07
C LEU A 13 24.89 34.32 6.90
N ALA A 14 25.56 33.25 6.48
CA ALA A 14 26.75 32.72 7.16
C ALA A 14 27.90 33.72 7.16
N VAL A 15 28.14 34.42 6.04
CA VAL A 15 29.14 35.48 5.93
C VAL A 15 28.76 36.67 6.80
N GLY A 16 27.49 37.10 6.78
CA GLY A 16 27.00 38.20 7.63
C GLY A 16 27.16 37.92 9.13
N VAL A 17 26.83 36.70 9.56
CA VAL A 17 27.03 36.23 10.94
C VAL A 17 28.52 36.18 11.29
N THR A 18 29.36 35.71 10.38
CA THR A 18 30.82 35.61 10.60
C THR A 18 31.47 36.99 10.71
N VAL A 19 31.15 37.92 9.81
CA VAL A 19 31.66 39.30 9.83
C VAL A 19 31.14 40.05 11.06
N GLY A 20 29.86 39.88 11.41
CA GLY A 20 29.29 40.42 12.65
C GLY A 20 29.94 39.86 13.92
N SER A 21 30.46 38.63 13.89
CA SER A 21 31.13 38.02 15.05
C SER A 21 32.54 38.60 15.32
N GLN A 22 33.18 39.19 14.31
CA GLN A 22 34.57 39.68 14.41
C GLN A 22 34.70 41.02 15.17
N THR A 23 33.61 41.77 15.31
CA THR A 23 33.57 43.05 16.04
C THR A 23 33.39 42.90 17.56
N PHE A 24 33.20 41.68 18.07
CA PHE A 24 33.02 41.42 19.50
C PHE A 24 34.35 41.37 20.27
N LYS A 25 34.36 41.94 21.49
CA LYS A 25 35.51 41.83 22.41
C LYS A 25 35.70 40.37 22.83
N GLN A 26 36.91 39.97 23.21
CA GLN A 26 37.25 38.56 23.46
C GLN A 26 36.37 37.88 24.53
N ASN A 27 35.90 38.61 25.54
CA ASN A 27 34.98 38.09 26.55
C ASN A 27 33.57 37.83 25.98
N ASP A 28 33.14 38.63 25.00
CA ASP A 28 31.84 38.49 24.33
C ASP A 28 31.84 37.29 23.36
N LYS A 29 33.01 36.88 22.86
CA LYS A 29 33.15 35.73 21.95
C LYS A 29 32.79 34.40 22.62
N TYR A 30 33.21 34.18 23.87
CA TYR A 30 32.87 32.96 24.61
C TYR A 30 31.38 32.88 24.92
N HIS A 31 30.79 34.00 25.35
CA HIS A 31 29.35 34.08 25.61
C HIS A 31 28.52 33.81 24.35
N TRP A 32 28.96 34.35 23.21
CA TRP A 32 28.32 34.11 21.91
C TRP A 32 28.45 32.65 21.45
N MET A 33 29.64 32.06 21.61
CA MET A 33 29.89 30.64 21.30
C MET A 33 28.99 29.71 22.14
N PHE A 34 28.92 29.92 23.46
CA PHE A 34 28.07 29.10 24.33
C PHE A 34 26.59 29.29 23.99
N SER A 35 26.18 30.49 23.59
CA SER A 35 24.80 30.73 23.11
C SER A 35 24.49 29.90 21.86
N ILE A 36 25.39 29.86 20.87
CA ILE A 36 25.21 29.04 19.66
C ILE A 36 25.12 27.56 20.02
N VAL A 37 26.07 27.07 20.81
CA VAL A 37 26.10 25.65 21.23
C VAL A 37 24.80 25.28 21.95
N ARG A 38 24.29 26.17 22.81
CA ARG A 38 23.01 26.00 23.50
C ARG A 38 21.83 25.94 22.53
N TYR A 39 21.76 26.82 21.54
CA TYR A 39 20.69 26.79 20.53
C TYR A 39 20.76 25.57 19.61
N VAL A 40 21.95 25.03 19.32
CA VAL A 40 22.11 23.74 18.63
C VAL A 40 21.53 22.60 19.45
N VAL A 41 21.79 22.58 20.77
CA VAL A 41 21.17 21.60 21.68
C VAL A 41 19.65 21.75 21.69
N TYR A 42 19.13 22.97 21.67
CA TYR A 42 17.68 23.20 21.61
C TYR A 42 17.06 22.64 20.33
N ASP A 43 17.55 23.04 19.16
CA ASP A 43 17.04 22.57 17.86
C ASP A 43 17.04 21.04 17.77
N LEU A 44 18.14 20.40 18.19
CA LEU A 44 18.26 18.94 18.18
C LEU A 44 17.32 18.27 19.19
N THR A 45 17.14 18.85 20.38
CA THR A 45 16.18 18.35 21.39
C THR A 45 14.76 18.42 20.85
N ILE A 46 14.38 19.56 20.23
CA ILE A 46 13.06 19.77 19.64
C ILE A 46 12.81 18.74 18.52
N LYS A 47 13.75 18.57 17.58
CA LYS A 47 13.65 17.56 16.52
C LYS A 47 13.52 16.14 17.06
N CYS A 48 14.28 15.81 18.09
CA CYS A 48 14.20 14.51 18.75
C CYS A 48 12.82 14.27 19.38
N THR A 49 12.25 15.27 20.09
CA THR A 49 10.93 15.14 20.70
C THR A 49 9.81 14.89 19.67
N LYS A 50 9.88 15.48 18.47
CA LYS A 50 8.92 15.22 17.38
C LYS A 50 8.96 13.76 16.94
N ASN A 51 10.15 13.23 16.68
CA ASN A 51 10.32 11.83 16.24
C ASN A 51 9.92 10.83 17.34
N LEU A 52 10.28 11.12 18.60
CA LEU A 52 9.87 10.27 19.72
C LEU A 52 8.35 10.30 19.94
N SER A 53 7.70 11.45 19.75
CA SER A 53 6.26 11.59 19.90
C SER A 53 5.49 10.82 18.82
N SER A 54 5.94 10.85 17.56
CA SER A 54 5.31 10.08 16.48
C SER A 54 5.52 8.57 16.68
N MET A 55 6.71 8.14 17.10
CA MET A 55 6.98 6.76 17.47
C MET A 55 6.08 6.29 18.63
N GLY A 56 5.93 7.12 19.67
CA GLY A 56 5.05 6.83 20.81
C GLY A 56 3.59 6.68 20.38
N TYR A 57 3.09 7.55 19.51
CA TYR A 57 1.75 7.46 18.95
C TYR A 57 1.53 6.16 18.16
N ASP A 58 2.46 5.82 17.26
CA ASP A 58 2.37 4.59 16.47
C ASP A 58 2.43 3.32 17.35
N MET A 59 3.25 3.32 18.41
CA MET A 59 3.30 2.21 19.37
C MET A 59 1.99 2.07 20.15
N LEU A 60 1.42 3.17 20.63
CA LEU A 60 0.21 3.18 21.44
C LEU A 60 -1.06 2.85 20.64
N HIS A 61 -1.16 3.29 19.38
CA HIS A 61 -2.37 3.10 18.58
C HIS A 61 -2.30 1.95 17.58
N LYS A 62 -1.13 1.62 17.03
CA LYS A 62 -1.01 0.58 15.99
C LYS A 62 -0.47 -0.76 16.50
N LYS A 63 -0.16 -0.89 17.80
CA LYS A 63 0.45 -2.10 18.42
C LYS A 63 1.66 -2.65 17.64
N ARG A 64 2.38 -1.79 16.90
CA ARG A 64 3.60 -2.16 16.16
C ARG A 64 4.76 -2.22 17.15
N TRP A 65 5.54 -3.30 17.11
CA TRP A 65 6.81 -3.38 17.83
C TRP A 65 7.87 -2.50 17.14
N LEU A 66 8.85 -1.99 17.90
CA LEU A 66 9.87 -1.03 17.44
C LEU A 66 10.47 -1.43 16.08
N ASN A 67 10.13 -0.68 15.03
CA ASN A 67 10.75 -0.86 13.72
C ASN A 67 12.16 -0.24 13.77
N THR A 68 13.19 -1.08 13.69
CA THR A 68 14.61 -0.67 13.77
C THR A 68 15.02 0.31 12.66
N GLN A 69 14.32 0.31 11.52
CA GLN A 69 14.55 1.26 10.42
C GLN A 69 14.28 2.73 10.78
N LEU A 70 13.43 3.00 11.77
CA LEU A 70 13.13 4.38 12.19
C LEU A 70 14.23 4.95 13.09
N VAL A 71 14.97 4.09 13.80
CA VAL A 71 16.15 4.44 14.58
C VAL A 71 17.37 4.62 13.68
N GLU A 72 17.45 3.87 12.56
CA GLU A 72 18.51 4.02 11.54
C GLU A 72 18.48 5.37 10.81
N ASN A 73 17.35 6.09 10.82
CA ASN A 73 17.23 7.43 10.26
C ASN A 73 17.79 8.54 11.17
N ILE A 74 18.19 8.22 12.41
CA ILE A 74 18.85 9.20 13.28
C ILE A 74 20.29 9.36 12.77
N ASN A 75 20.54 10.48 12.10
CA ASN A 75 21.85 10.78 11.55
C ASN A 75 22.91 10.74 12.68
N THR A 76 23.84 9.78 12.60
CA THR A 76 24.93 9.60 13.57
C THR A 76 25.71 10.90 13.82
N GLY A 77 25.85 11.74 12.79
CA GLY A 77 26.45 13.07 12.92
C GLY A 77 25.68 14.01 13.84
N GLN A 78 24.34 13.99 13.81
CA GLN A 78 23.52 14.80 14.71
C GLN A 78 23.64 14.33 16.17
N ILE A 79 23.74 13.03 16.43
CA ILE A 79 23.99 12.49 17.77
C ILE A 79 25.35 12.95 18.29
N ILE A 80 26.40 12.85 17.47
CA ILE A 80 27.75 13.28 17.84
C ILE A 80 27.77 14.78 18.15
N ILE A 81 27.14 15.60 17.30
CA ILE A 81 27.02 17.05 17.52
C ILE A 81 26.24 17.35 18.80
N TYR A 82 25.15 16.62 19.07
CA TYR A 82 24.35 16.78 20.28
C TYR A 82 25.15 16.50 21.55
N ILE A 83 25.79 15.32 21.61
CA ILE A 83 26.61 14.89 22.75
C ILE A 83 27.79 15.83 22.94
N GLY A 84 28.49 16.19 21.86
CA GLY A 84 29.61 17.13 21.90
C GLY A 84 29.19 18.51 22.41
N SER A 85 28.04 19.01 21.96
CA SER A 85 27.50 20.31 22.40
C SER A 85 27.14 20.32 23.89
N ILE A 86 26.51 19.24 24.38
CA ILE A 86 26.22 19.07 25.81
C ILE A 86 27.52 19.01 26.63
N ALA A 87 28.51 18.23 26.17
CA ALA A 87 29.79 18.08 26.86
C ALA A 87 30.53 19.42 26.97
N ILE A 88 30.50 20.26 25.91
CA ILE A 88 31.08 21.60 25.92
C ILE A 88 30.40 22.49 26.97
N LEU A 89 29.06 22.50 27.05
CA LEU A 89 28.33 23.32 28.02
C LEU A 89 28.61 22.88 29.46
N ILE A 90 28.53 21.57 29.74
CA ILE A 90 28.78 21.03 31.08
C ILE A 90 30.21 21.29 31.55
N SER A 91 31.20 21.08 30.66
CA SER A 91 32.62 21.26 31.01
C SER A 91 32.97 22.71 31.35
N ASN A 92 32.17 23.67 30.90
CA ASN A 92 32.34 25.09 31.18
C ASN A 92 31.40 25.62 32.27
N ASN A 93 30.70 24.74 33.01
CA ASN A 93 29.69 25.08 34.02
C ASN A 93 28.53 25.94 33.48
N GLU A 94 28.24 25.84 32.18
CA GLU A 94 27.13 26.54 31.55
C GLU A 94 25.84 25.71 31.66
N LYS A 95 24.70 26.39 31.81
CA LYS A 95 23.39 25.72 31.79
C LYS A 95 23.09 25.19 30.39
N VAL A 96 22.74 23.90 30.33
CA VAL A 96 22.30 23.24 29.09
C VAL A 96 20.94 23.76 28.64
N PHE A 97 20.01 23.95 29.58
CA PHE A 97 18.69 24.54 29.35
C PHE A 97 18.50 25.81 30.19
N SER A 98 18.19 26.91 29.51
CA SER A 98 17.78 28.21 30.05
C SER A 98 16.28 28.40 29.88
N GLU A 99 15.73 29.46 30.47
CA GLU A 99 14.32 29.83 30.37
C GLU A 99 13.87 30.03 28.90
N ASP A 100 14.80 30.45 28.03
CA ASP A 100 14.56 30.65 26.60
C ASP A 100 14.20 29.35 25.87
N PHE A 101 14.64 28.18 26.38
CA PHE A 101 14.29 26.89 25.78
C PHE A 101 12.79 26.70 25.77
N LEU A 102 12.12 27.00 26.89
CA LEU A 102 10.70 26.76 27.06
C LEU A 102 9.89 27.67 26.13
N LEU A 103 10.31 28.93 26.01
CA LEU A 103 9.73 29.88 25.06
C LEU A 103 9.91 29.44 23.61
N LEU A 104 11.11 28.98 23.23
CA LEU A 104 11.38 28.47 21.88
C LEU A 104 10.64 27.17 21.58
N PHE A 105 10.50 26.29 22.57
CA PHE A 105 9.74 25.06 22.45
C PHE A 105 8.25 25.35 22.23
N ILE A 106 7.68 26.26 23.03
CA ILE A 106 6.29 26.71 22.85
C ILE A 106 6.12 27.38 21.48
N ALA A 107 7.03 28.29 21.09
CA ALA A 107 6.98 28.96 19.80
C ALA A 107 7.04 27.95 18.64
N TYR A 108 7.89 26.91 18.76
CA TYR A 108 7.96 25.82 17.81
C TYR A 108 6.63 25.05 17.72
N LEU A 109 6.02 24.70 18.86
CA LEU A 109 4.71 24.02 18.88
C LEU A 109 3.60 24.88 18.25
N ILE A 110 3.61 26.19 18.51
CA ILE A 110 2.66 27.13 17.90
C ILE A 110 2.90 27.26 16.39
N LEU A 111 4.15 27.30 15.93
CA LEU A 111 4.49 27.32 14.50
C LEU A 111 4.08 26.03 13.77
N GLN A 112 4.07 24.89 14.48
CA GLN A 112 3.57 23.61 13.96
C GLN A 112 2.04 23.50 14.05
N TYR A 113 1.35 24.37 14.79
CA TYR A 113 -0.11 24.34 14.94
C TYR A 113 -0.89 24.60 13.62
N PRO A 114 -0.47 25.53 12.74
CA PRO A 114 -1.03 25.64 11.39
C PRO A 114 -0.90 24.35 10.58
N GLU A 115 0.19 23.58 10.74
CA GLU A 115 0.37 22.28 10.07
C GLU A 115 -0.57 21.19 10.62
N LEU A 116 -1.05 21.33 11.87
CA LEU A 116 -2.06 20.46 12.46
C LEU A 116 -3.49 20.83 12.04
N GLY A 117 -3.74 22.11 11.76
CA GLY A 117 -5.06 22.65 11.36
C GLY A 117 -5.34 22.65 9.86
N THR A 118 -4.29 22.68 9.03
CA THR A 118 -4.42 22.32 7.62
C THR A 118 -4.16 20.83 7.49
N THR A 119 -5.20 20.01 7.64
CA THR A 119 -5.20 18.75 6.92
C THR A 119 -5.04 19.17 5.45
N PRO A 120 -3.89 18.93 4.77
CA PRO A 120 -3.93 18.99 3.32
C PRO A 120 -5.08 18.05 2.95
N LEU A 121 -5.95 18.40 1.99
CA LEU A 121 -6.88 17.43 1.38
C LEU A 121 -6.16 16.09 1.38
N SER A 122 -6.59 15.14 2.23
CA SER A 122 -5.79 13.98 2.67
C SER A 122 -4.96 13.54 1.47
N SER A 123 -3.64 13.78 1.50
CA SER A 123 -2.81 13.63 0.29
C SER A 123 -3.16 12.28 -0.31
N ILE A 124 -3.79 12.28 -1.48
CA ILE A 124 -4.42 11.07 -2.03
C ILE A 124 -3.30 10.02 -2.07
N SER A 125 -3.43 8.99 -1.25
CA SER A 125 -2.38 7.99 -1.18
C SER A 125 -2.35 7.24 -2.50
N TYR A 126 -1.17 6.72 -2.86
CA TYR A 126 -1.02 5.96 -4.09
C TYR A 126 -2.00 4.76 -4.13
N GLY A 127 -2.23 4.12 -2.97
CA GLY A 127 -3.21 3.04 -2.81
C GLY A 127 -4.65 3.46 -3.13
N VAL A 128 -5.08 4.64 -2.64
CA VAL A 128 -6.39 5.21 -2.97
C VAL A 128 -6.54 5.40 -4.48
N GLY A 129 -5.53 6.00 -5.13
CA GLY A 129 -5.53 6.22 -6.58
C GLY A 129 -5.65 4.91 -7.38
N MET A 130 -4.88 3.89 -6.99
CA MET A 130 -4.94 2.56 -7.62
C MET A 130 -6.31 1.91 -7.48
N ALA A 131 -6.92 1.99 -6.30
CA ALA A 131 -8.25 1.41 -6.06
C ALA A 131 -9.32 2.11 -6.91
N CYS A 132 -9.31 3.44 -6.97
CA CYS A 132 -10.23 4.21 -7.81
C CYS A 132 -10.07 3.87 -9.30
N ASN A 133 -8.81 3.78 -9.78
CA ASN A 133 -8.54 3.44 -11.18
C ASN A 133 -9.00 2.03 -11.54
N PHE A 134 -8.77 1.05 -10.65
CA PHE A 134 -9.20 -0.32 -10.87
C PHE A 134 -10.73 -0.47 -10.80
N TYR A 135 -11.37 0.25 -9.89
CA TYR A 135 -12.82 0.25 -9.79
C TYR A 135 -13.48 0.87 -11.04
N GLU A 136 -13.15 2.12 -11.38
CA GLU A 136 -13.79 2.83 -12.50
C GLU A 136 -13.31 2.33 -13.87
N GLY A 137 -12.02 2.03 -14.01
CA GLY A 137 -11.41 1.66 -15.27
C GLY A 137 -11.52 0.18 -15.64
N TYR A 138 -12.01 -0.65 -14.71
CA TYR A 138 -12.14 -2.09 -14.93
C TYR A 138 -13.41 -2.69 -14.30
N LEU A 139 -13.59 -2.64 -12.97
CA LEU A 139 -14.71 -3.33 -12.32
C LEU A 139 -16.08 -2.82 -12.81
N MET A 140 -16.23 -1.51 -12.99
CA MET A 140 -17.45 -0.91 -13.56
C MET A 140 -17.76 -1.31 -15.00
N HIS A 141 -16.79 -1.90 -15.72
CA HIS A 141 -17.01 -2.39 -17.07
C HIS A 141 -17.34 -3.88 -17.13
N VAL A 142 -16.90 -4.66 -16.13
CA VAL A 142 -17.02 -6.12 -16.12
C VAL A 142 -18.13 -6.63 -15.20
N ILE A 143 -18.44 -5.91 -14.12
CA ILE A 143 -19.42 -6.35 -13.11
C ILE A 143 -20.86 -5.97 -13.49
N PRO A 144 -21.20 -4.69 -13.71
CA PRO A 144 -22.60 -4.27 -13.88
C PRO A 144 -23.21 -4.74 -15.21
N SER A 145 -24.53 -4.95 -15.18
CA SER A 145 -25.32 -5.05 -16.41
C SER A 145 -25.43 -3.67 -17.07
N ASP A 146 -25.56 -3.61 -18.39
CA ASP A 146 -25.94 -2.36 -19.08
C ASP A 146 -27.44 -2.23 -19.35
N GLY A 147 -28.26 -3.16 -18.85
CA GLY A 147 -29.68 -3.20 -19.19
C GLY A 147 -29.96 -3.49 -20.67
N GLY A 148 -28.95 -3.90 -21.45
CA GLY A 148 -29.04 -4.28 -22.85
C GLY A 148 -28.52 -5.70 -23.06
N ASP A 149 -27.60 -5.85 -24.01
CA ASP A 149 -27.08 -7.16 -24.42
C ASP A 149 -26.21 -7.84 -23.33
N PHE A 150 -25.69 -7.07 -22.36
CA PHE A 150 -24.89 -7.63 -21.28
C PHE A 150 -25.65 -7.66 -19.95
N GLY A 151 -25.99 -8.88 -19.56
CA GLY A 151 -26.65 -9.22 -18.32
C GLY A 151 -25.90 -8.96 -17.02
N GLY A 152 -24.64 -8.51 -17.09
CA GLY A 152 -23.76 -8.40 -15.93
C GLY A 152 -22.95 -9.67 -15.68
N PHE A 153 -22.00 -9.57 -14.76
CA PHE A 153 -21.06 -10.65 -14.44
C PHE A 153 -21.77 -11.94 -14.01
N ILE A 154 -22.78 -11.85 -13.14
CA ILE A 154 -23.52 -13.03 -12.65
C ILE A 154 -24.17 -13.79 -13.81
N GLN A 155 -24.78 -13.09 -14.77
CA GLN A 155 -25.39 -13.74 -15.93
C GLN A 155 -24.34 -14.39 -16.84
N ASN A 156 -23.16 -13.78 -16.98
CA ASN A 156 -22.04 -14.38 -17.71
C ASN A 156 -21.56 -15.69 -17.04
N VAL A 157 -21.48 -15.72 -15.70
CA VAL A 157 -21.19 -16.95 -14.94
C VAL A 157 -22.30 -18.00 -15.14
N GLN A 158 -23.58 -17.59 -15.13
CA GLN A 158 -24.69 -18.52 -15.35
C GLN A 158 -24.69 -19.10 -16.77
N ALA A 159 -24.36 -18.30 -17.78
CA ALA A 159 -24.20 -18.76 -19.15
C ALA A 159 -23.05 -19.78 -19.25
N PHE A 160 -21.94 -19.53 -18.56
CA PHE A 160 -20.83 -20.48 -18.42
C PHE A 160 -21.29 -21.79 -17.74
N GLU A 161 -22.00 -21.72 -16.61
CA GLU A 161 -22.56 -22.88 -15.92
C GLU A 161 -23.47 -23.72 -16.83
N ALA A 162 -24.35 -23.07 -17.60
CA ALA A 162 -25.28 -23.73 -18.51
C ALA A 162 -24.56 -24.39 -19.70
N ARG A 163 -23.54 -23.70 -20.26
CA ARG A 163 -22.78 -24.19 -21.41
C ARG A 163 -21.91 -25.40 -21.06
N GLU A 164 -21.23 -25.36 -19.91
CA GLU A 164 -20.31 -26.43 -19.50
C GLU A 164 -21.00 -27.52 -18.66
N GLY A 165 -22.27 -27.34 -18.28
CA GLY A 165 -23.00 -28.30 -17.44
C GLY A 165 -22.44 -28.40 -16.02
N ILE A 166 -21.96 -27.28 -15.46
CA ILE A 166 -21.34 -27.23 -14.12
C ILE A 166 -22.14 -26.35 -13.15
N VAL A 167 -21.64 -26.26 -11.91
CA VAL A 167 -22.09 -25.31 -10.89
C VAL A 167 -20.89 -24.53 -10.37
N VAL A 168 -21.03 -23.21 -10.35
CA VAL A 168 -20.14 -22.27 -9.67
C VAL A 168 -20.82 -21.86 -8.36
N PRO A 169 -20.40 -22.40 -7.20
CA PRO A 169 -21.16 -22.24 -5.96
C PRO A 169 -21.29 -20.79 -5.49
N VAL A 170 -20.24 -19.99 -5.72
CA VAL A 170 -20.21 -18.57 -5.37
C VAL A 170 -20.02 -17.77 -6.65
N ARG A 171 -21.08 -17.10 -7.11
CA ARG A 171 -21.09 -16.28 -8.34
C ARG A 171 -20.53 -14.88 -8.10
N LYS A 172 -19.31 -14.80 -7.56
CA LYS A 172 -18.56 -13.56 -7.34
C LYS A 172 -17.24 -13.60 -8.10
N LEU A 173 -16.70 -12.44 -8.45
CA LEU A 173 -15.32 -12.34 -8.93
C LEU A 173 -14.37 -12.35 -7.74
N PHE A 174 -13.53 -13.38 -7.64
CA PHE A 174 -12.52 -13.49 -6.59
C PHE A 174 -11.26 -12.73 -7.01
N ILE A 175 -10.90 -11.70 -6.26
CA ILE A 175 -9.70 -10.90 -6.48
C ILE A 175 -8.65 -11.29 -5.47
N ILE A 176 -7.60 -11.95 -5.95
CA ILE A 176 -6.50 -12.46 -5.13
C ILE A 176 -5.54 -11.32 -4.82
N ILE A 177 -5.32 -11.09 -3.53
CA ILE A 177 -4.39 -10.10 -2.97
C ILE A 177 -3.20 -10.85 -2.38
N THR A 178 -2.08 -10.86 -3.11
CA THR A 178 -0.85 -11.54 -2.68
C THR A 178 -0.04 -10.66 -1.73
N LYS A 179 0.58 -11.27 -0.71
CA LYS A 179 1.43 -10.55 0.25
C LYS A 179 2.65 -9.92 -0.41
N SER A 180 3.21 -10.57 -1.43
CA SER A 180 4.32 -10.00 -2.17
C SER A 180 3.92 -8.94 -3.20
N MET A 181 2.61 -8.83 -3.50
CA MET A 181 2.04 -8.12 -4.66
C MET A 181 2.31 -8.77 -6.02
N TYR A 182 3.11 -9.85 -6.08
CA TYR A 182 3.35 -10.59 -7.31
C TYR A 182 2.07 -11.26 -7.80
N SER A 183 1.86 -11.22 -9.11
CA SER A 183 0.76 -11.90 -9.78
C SER A 183 1.32 -12.66 -10.99
N PRO A 184 1.26 -14.00 -10.99
CA PRO A 184 1.70 -14.78 -12.13
C PRO A 184 0.76 -14.59 -13.33
N PRO A 185 1.22 -14.89 -14.55
CA PRO A 185 0.37 -14.86 -15.75
C PRO A 185 -0.85 -15.79 -15.68
N ASP A 186 -0.79 -16.87 -14.89
CA ASP A 186 -1.89 -17.78 -14.63
C ASP A 186 -1.84 -18.20 -13.14
N LEU A 187 -2.99 -18.19 -12.46
CA LEU A 187 -3.10 -18.64 -11.06
C LEU A 187 -2.68 -20.10 -10.87
N GLN A 188 -2.71 -20.93 -11.91
CA GLN A 188 -2.18 -22.31 -11.85
C GLN A 188 -0.70 -22.36 -11.46
N LEU A 189 0.07 -21.30 -11.73
CA LEU A 189 1.48 -21.21 -11.37
C LEU A 189 1.71 -21.09 -9.85
N PHE A 190 0.65 -20.86 -9.06
CA PHE A 190 0.73 -20.98 -7.60
C PHE A 190 0.59 -22.42 -7.10
N ASN A 191 0.24 -23.39 -7.96
CA ASN A 191 0.17 -24.79 -7.57
C ASN A 191 1.53 -25.30 -7.09
N LYS A 192 1.52 -26.05 -5.98
CA LYS A 192 2.71 -26.73 -5.47
C LYS A 192 2.91 -28.05 -6.24
N GLU A 193 3.71 -28.05 -7.30
CA GLU A 193 3.91 -29.24 -8.16
C GLU A 193 4.38 -30.48 -7.38
N ASN A 194 5.27 -30.29 -6.41
CA ASN A 194 5.86 -31.35 -5.58
C ASN A 194 4.95 -31.84 -4.43
N ARG A 195 3.70 -31.35 -4.35
CA ARG A 195 2.75 -31.67 -3.27
C ARG A 195 1.43 -32.16 -3.87
N PRO A 196 1.38 -33.43 -4.33
CA PRO A 196 0.17 -33.99 -4.94
C PRO A 196 -0.97 -34.18 -3.92
N ASP A 197 -0.64 -34.12 -2.63
CA ASP A 197 -1.60 -34.07 -1.55
C ASP A 197 -2.37 -32.75 -1.51
N LEU A 198 -1.86 -31.63 -2.02
CA LEU A 198 -2.57 -30.35 -1.93
C LEU A 198 -3.60 -30.16 -3.06
N SER A 199 -4.64 -29.38 -2.78
CA SER A 199 -5.61 -29.00 -3.82
C SER A 199 -4.93 -28.16 -4.90
N LYS A 200 -5.36 -28.30 -6.17
CA LYS A 200 -4.75 -27.64 -7.33
C LYS A 200 -5.76 -26.85 -8.14
N LEU A 201 -5.35 -25.67 -8.61
CA LEU A 201 -6.10 -24.86 -9.56
C LEU A 201 -5.82 -25.32 -10.99
N GLU A 202 -6.84 -25.36 -11.83
CA GLU A 202 -6.71 -25.52 -13.28
C GLU A 202 -7.61 -24.49 -13.97
N SER A 203 -7.07 -23.78 -14.95
CA SER A 203 -7.85 -22.81 -15.74
C SER A 203 -8.87 -23.57 -16.61
N CYS A 204 -10.14 -23.17 -16.51
CA CYS A 204 -11.23 -23.71 -17.32
C CYS A 204 -11.29 -23.00 -18.66
N SER A 205 -10.20 -23.05 -19.41
CA SER A 205 -10.11 -22.40 -20.70
C SER A 205 -10.13 -23.42 -21.83
N VAL A 206 -11.04 -23.24 -22.78
CA VAL A 206 -11.09 -24.03 -24.00
C VAL A 206 -10.18 -23.35 -25.02
N ARG A 207 -9.21 -24.10 -25.56
CA ARG A 207 -8.44 -23.65 -26.72
C ARG A 207 -9.31 -23.75 -27.98
N ILE A 208 -9.63 -22.60 -28.56
CA ILE A 208 -10.27 -22.48 -29.88
C ILE A 208 -9.24 -21.85 -30.81
N GLY A 209 -8.53 -22.69 -31.57
CA GLY A 209 -7.35 -22.26 -32.34
C GLY A 209 -6.26 -21.72 -31.41
N ASP A 210 -5.75 -20.51 -31.71
CA ASP A 210 -4.72 -19.83 -30.90
C ASP A 210 -5.30 -19.08 -29.66
N TYR A 211 -6.62 -19.08 -29.47
CA TYR A 211 -7.29 -18.35 -28.39
C TYR A 211 -7.78 -19.29 -27.30
N SER A 212 -7.60 -18.90 -26.05
CA SER A 212 -8.13 -19.57 -24.86
C SER A 212 -9.32 -18.75 -24.34
N LYS A 213 -10.51 -19.36 -24.25
CA LYS A 213 -11.75 -18.70 -23.79
C LYS A 213 -12.34 -19.45 -22.61
N SER A 214 -12.72 -18.72 -21.56
CA SER A 214 -13.32 -19.26 -20.34
C SER A 214 -14.74 -18.70 -20.17
N LEU A 215 -14.91 -17.48 -19.65
CA LEU A 215 -16.17 -16.75 -19.72
C LEU A 215 -16.35 -16.06 -21.09
N GLU A 216 -17.56 -15.57 -21.36
CA GLU A 216 -17.76 -14.74 -22.55
C GLU A 216 -17.11 -13.37 -22.37
N ASP A 217 -16.29 -12.97 -23.35
CA ASP A 217 -15.67 -11.66 -23.43
C ASP A 217 -16.73 -10.55 -23.40
N ARG A 218 -16.53 -9.55 -22.53
CA ARG A 218 -17.33 -8.33 -22.55
C ARG A 218 -16.67 -7.30 -23.46
N SER A 219 -17.41 -6.79 -24.43
CA SER A 219 -16.95 -5.71 -25.31
C SER A 219 -17.55 -4.35 -24.91
N ARG A 220 -16.73 -3.31 -24.76
CA ARG A 220 -17.16 -1.93 -24.47
C ARG A 220 -16.36 -0.90 -25.28
N ASP A 221 -17.00 0.20 -25.62
CA ASP A 221 -16.29 1.37 -26.16
C ASP A 221 -15.79 2.22 -24.98
N VAL A 222 -14.47 2.35 -24.82
CA VAL A 222 -13.85 3.04 -23.67
C VAL A 222 -12.64 3.85 -24.11
N GLY A 223 -12.56 5.11 -23.70
CA GLY A 223 -11.37 5.94 -23.88
C GLY A 223 -10.92 6.08 -25.33
N GLY A 224 -11.87 6.11 -26.28
CA GLY A 224 -11.57 6.19 -27.72
C GLY A 224 -11.28 4.85 -28.40
N ILE A 225 -11.27 3.74 -27.66
CA ILE A 225 -11.12 2.39 -28.21
C ILE A 225 -12.51 1.80 -28.42
N ARG A 226 -12.82 1.39 -29.67
CA ARG A 226 -14.03 0.64 -29.99
C ARG A 226 -13.85 -0.83 -29.67
N ASN A 227 -14.91 -1.47 -29.19
CA ASN A 227 -14.98 -2.89 -28.90
C ASN A 227 -13.82 -3.43 -28.05
N ARG A 228 -13.45 -2.71 -26.99
CA ARG A 228 -12.45 -3.17 -26.04
C ARG A 228 -12.97 -4.42 -25.32
N SER A 229 -12.28 -5.54 -25.48
CA SER A 229 -12.61 -6.81 -24.83
C SER A 229 -12.06 -6.89 -23.41
N TYR A 230 -12.91 -7.30 -22.47
CA TYR A 230 -12.60 -7.63 -21.09
C TYR A 230 -12.85 -9.11 -20.88
N LYS A 231 -11.91 -9.77 -20.20
CA LYS A 231 -11.89 -11.23 -20.04
C LYS A 231 -11.74 -11.59 -18.57
N ASN A 232 -12.52 -12.56 -18.12
CA ASN A 232 -12.34 -13.20 -16.83
C ASN A 232 -12.16 -14.71 -17.04
N THR A 233 -11.37 -15.33 -16.16
CA THR A 233 -11.04 -16.74 -16.24
C THR A 233 -11.76 -17.51 -15.14
N ALA A 234 -12.53 -18.51 -15.52
CA ALA A 234 -13.00 -19.52 -14.59
C ALA A 234 -11.89 -20.51 -14.29
N TYR A 235 -11.83 -20.94 -13.04
CA TYR A 235 -10.91 -21.93 -12.53
C TYR A 235 -11.69 -23.09 -11.93
N LYS A 236 -11.12 -24.29 -12.00
CA LYS A 236 -11.57 -25.46 -11.24
C LYS A 236 -10.51 -25.84 -10.23
N ILE A 237 -10.95 -26.13 -9.03
CA ILE A 237 -10.10 -26.60 -7.94
C ILE A 237 -10.29 -28.11 -7.84
N HIS A 238 -9.21 -28.84 -8.13
CA HIS A 238 -9.11 -30.26 -7.87
C HIS A 238 -8.81 -30.47 -6.39
N ARG A 239 -9.72 -31.17 -5.71
CA ARG A 239 -9.64 -31.46 -4.29
C ARG A 239 -9.12 -32.87 -4.06
N GLN A 240 -8.50 -33.10 -2.91
CA GLN A 240 -8.15 -34.47 -2.50
C GLN A 240 -9.37 -35.39 -2.43
N ARG A 241 -10.52 -34.85 -1.99
CA ARG A 241 -11.76 -35.59 -1.79
C ARG A 241 -12.92 -34.80 -2.38
N GLY A 242 -13.82 -35.52 -3.04
CA GLY A 242 -15.03 -34.95 -3.65
C GLY A 242 -14.83 -34.40 -5.06
N PRO A 243 -15.92 -33.96 -5.71
CA PRO A 243 -15.87 -33.37 -7.05
C PRO A 243 -15.11 -32.04 -7.07
N PRO A 244 -14.61 -31.60 -8.23
CA PRO A 244 -13.96 -30.29 -8.35
C PRO A 244 -14.93 -29.15 -8.02
N VAL A 245 -14.39 -28.03 -7.54
CA VAL A 245 -15.14 -26.81 -7.23
C VAL A 245 -14.74 -25.71 -8.21
N TYR A 246 -15.72 -25.04 -8.80
CA TYR A 246 -15.49 -24.02 -9.82
C TYR A 246 -15.67 -22.61 -9.24
N LEU A 247 -14.88 -21.67 -9.74
CA LEU A 247 -14.98 -20.25 -9.42
C LEU A 247 -14.49 -19.38 -10.57
N VAL A 248 -14.64 -18.06 -10.45
CA VAL A 248 -13.99 -17.07 -11.33
C VAL A 248 -13.05 -16.24 -10.49
N ALA A 249 -11.77 -16.16 -10.89
CA ALA A 249 -10.74 -15.53 -10.08
C ALA A 249 -9.67 -14.85 -10.93
N GLU A 250 -9.04 -13.83 -10.37
CA GLU A 250 -7.90 -13.12 -10.93
C GLU A 250 -7.12 -12.40 -9.83
N CYS A 251 -5.88 -11.98 -10.10
CA CYS A 251 -5.15 -11.12 -9.16
C CYS A 251 -5.49 -9.63 -9.35
N ALA A 252 -5.29 -8.84 -8.30
CA ALA A 252 -5.34 -7.39 -8.40
C ALA A 252 -4.16 -6.83 -9.22
N THR A 253 -4.40 -6.59 -10.52
CA THR A 253 -3.39 -6.07 -11.46
C THR A 253 -2.74 -4.73 -11.05
N PRO A 254 -3.39 -3.80 -10.31
CA PRO A 254 -2.70 -2.61 -9.80
C PRO A 254 -1.57 -2.94 -8.82
N LEU A 255 -1.76 -3.96 -7.96
CA LEU A 255 -0.72 -4.40 -7.03
C LEU A 255 0.46 -5.03 -7.76
N TYR A 256 0.20 -5.81 -8.81
CA TYR A 256 1.28 -6.31 -9.68
C TYR A 256 2.03 -5.18 -10.41
N THR A 257 1.34 -4.12 -10.79
CA THR A 257 1.99 -2.94 -11.37
C THR A 257 2.94 -2.30 -10.35
N LEU A 258 2.49 -2.14 -9.10
CA LEU A 258 3.36 -1.66 -8.01
C LEU A 258 4.52 -2.63 -7.74
N TYR A 259 4.30 -3.95 -7.75
CA TYR A 259 5.37 -4.94 -7.62
C TYR A 259 6.49 -4.68 -8.63
N ARG A 260 6.16 -4.48 -9.90
CA ARG A 260 7.14 -4.18 -10.96
C ARG A 260 7.83 -2.83 -10.78
N VAL A 261 7.12 -1.82 -10.29
CA VAL A 261 7.73 -0.53 -9.93
C VAL A 261 8.78 -0.72 -8.83
N MET A 262 8.47 -1.54 -7.82
CA MET A 262 9.37 -1.83 -6.71
C MET A 262 10.56 -2.72 -7.10
N GLU A 263 10.47 -3.49 -8.19
CA GLU A 263 11.62 -4.20 -8.78
C GLU A 263 12.52 -3.25 -9.58
N ASN A 264 11.99 -2.16 -10.12
CA ASN A 264 12.70 -1.21 -10.99
C ASN A 264 12.91 0.16 -10.32
N LYS A 265 13.35 0.17 -9.05
CA LYS A 265 13.40 1.39 -8.23
C LYS A 265 14.22 2.53 -8.84
N GLU A 266 15.28 2.20 -9.58
CA GLU A 266 16.15 3.18 -10.26
C GLU A 266 15.39 4.01 -11.31
N LEU A 267 14.29 3.50 -11.86
CA LEU A 267 13.43 4.24 -12.81
C LEU A 267 12.38 5.10 -12.09
N TYR A 268 12.12 4.81 -10.81
CA TYR A 268 10.99 5.34 -10.06
C TYR A 268 11.44 5.82 -8.67
N ASP A 269 12.45 6.69 -8.63
CA ASP A 269 13.04 7.20 -7.39
C ASP A 269 12.00 7.80 -6.43
N ASP A 270 10.95 8.44 -6.97
CA ASP A 270 9.84 9.01 -6.20
C ASP A 270 9.03 7.95 -5.43
N LEU A 271 8.95 6.72 -5.96
CA LEU A 271 8.20 5.61 -5.37
C LEU A 271 9.09 4.61 -4.63
N ALA A 272 10.42 4.73 -4.75
CA ALA A 272 11.38 3.80 -4.15
C ALA A 272 11.29 3.70 -2.62
N LYS A 273 10.81 4.77 -1.97
CA LYS A 273 10.66 4.90 -0.50
C LYS A 273 9.24 4.67 0.01
N VAL A 274 8.31 4.31 -0.87
CA VAL A 274 6.92 4.07 -0.47
C VAL A 274 6.84 2.86 0.45
N ASN A 275 6.08 3.01 1.53
CA ASN A 275 5.71 1.87 2.36
C ASN A 275 4.66 1.03 1.63
N VAL A 276 5.12 -0.07 1.02
CA VAL A 276 4.29 -0.97 0.22
C VAL A 276 3.12 -1.55 1.00
N GLN A 277 3.28 -1.80 2.31
CA GLN A 277 2.22 -2.34 3.13
C GLN A 277 1.09 -1.32 3.29
N ASP A 278 1.44 -0.08 3.64
CA ASP A 278 0.44 0.99 3.81
C ASP A 278 -0.31 1.24 2.49
N VAL A 279 0.38 1.16 1.35
CA VAL A 279 -0.26 1.28 0.03
C VAL A 279 -1.20 0.12 -0.29
N CYS A 280 -0.83 -1.11 0.06
CA CYS A 280 -1.70 -2.28 -0.11
C CYS A 280 -2.94 -2.19 0.79
N ASP A 281 -2.77 -1.75 2.03
CA ASP A 281 -3.85 -1.58 3.00
C ASP A 281 -4.83 -0.48 2.52
N ASP A 282 -4.29 0.64 2.04
CA ASP A 282 -5.07 1.73 1.45
C ASP A 282 -5.82 1.28 0.19
N PHE A 283 -5.17 0.49 -0.67
CA PHE A 283 -5.81 -0.08 -1.87
C PHE A 283 -6.99 -0.98 -1.48
N CYS A 284 -6.78 -1.96 -0.59
CA CYS A 284 -7.82 -2.91 -0.21
C CYS A 284 -8.98 -2.22 0.52
N SER A 285 -8.69 -1.35 1.49
CA SER A 285 -9.71 -0.64 2.24
C SER A 285 -10.51 0.34 1.37
N THR A 286 -9.85 1.03 0.45
CA THR A 286 -10.53 1.93 -0.50
C THR A 286 -11.40 1.15 -1.47
N LEU A 287 -10.89 0.04 -2.02
CA LEU A 287 -11.65 -0.79 -2.95
C LEU A 287 -12.90 -1.39 -2.29
N LEU A 288 -12.77 -1.95 -1.09
CA LEU A 288 -13.91 -2.45 -0.29
C LEU A 288 -14.96 -1.34 -0.10
N ARG A 289 -14.52 -0.14 0.31
CA ARG A 289 -15.42 1.00 0.50
C ARG A 289 -16.14 1.42 -0.79
N LEU A 290 -15.47 1.37 -1.94
CA LEU A 290 -16.08 1.68 -3.24
C LEU A 290 -17.13 0.62 -3.61
N LEU A 291 -16.79 -0.66 -3.46
CA LEU A 291 -17.69 -1.79 -3.71
C LEU A 291 -18.93 -1.74 -2.82
N ASP A 292 -18.76 -1.46 -1.52
CA ASP A 292 -19.87 -1.36 -0.56
C ASP A 292 -20.82 -0.21 -0.88
N ARG A 293 -20.31 0.90 -1.44
CA ARG A 293 -21.12 2.07 -1.80
C ARG A 293 -21.83 1.92 -3.16
N SER A 294 -21.33 1.04 -4.01
CA SER A 294 -21.87 0.81 -5.35
C SER A 294 -23.08 -0.11 -5.32
N SER A 295 -24.26 0.36 -5.70
CA SER A 295 -25.43 -0.53 -5.84
C SER A 295 -25.23 -1.60 -6.91
N GLU A 296 -24.39 -1.32 -7.91
CA GLU A 296 -24.17 -2.21 -9.06
C GLU A 296 -23.09 -3.25 -8.79
N CYS A 297 -22.08 -2.94 -7.96
CA CYS A 297 -20.95 -3.85 -7.70
C CYS A 297 -20.98 -4.49 -6.30
N ARG A 298 -21.83 -4.00 -5.39
CA ARG A 298 -21.93 -4.55 -4.03
C ARG A 298 -22.22 -6.04 -4.07
N ASP A 299 -21.49 -6.79 -3.24
CA ASP A 299 -21.62 -8.24 -3.08
C ASP A 299 -21.31 -9.08 -4.33
N GLN A 300 -20.77 -8.49 -5.41
CA GLN A 300 -20.38 -9.23 -6.63
C GLN A 300 -18.88 -9.55 -6.71
N VAL A 301 -18.07 -8.96 -5.82
CA VAL A 301 -16.61 -9.10 -5.79
C VAL A 301 -16.18 -9.55 -4.41
N GLU A 302 -15.22 -10.47 -4.36
CA GLU A 302 -14.67 -11.03 -3.12
C GLU A 302 -13.16 -10.85 -3.10
N LEU A 303 -12.62 -10.18 -2.07
CA LEU A 303 -11.18 -10.02 -1.89
C LEU A 303 -10.62 -11.18 -1.08
N VAL A 304 -9.61 -11.88 -1.62
CA VAL A 304 -8.97 -13.03 -0.96
C VAL A 304 -7.50 -12.74 -0.75
N HIS A 305 -7.11 -12.60 0.51
CA HIS A 305 -5.70 -12.44 0.89
C HIS A 305 -4.97 -13.78 0.85
N TYR A 306 -3.81 -13.81 0.20
CA TYR A 306 -2.97 -14.99 0.07
C TYR A 306 -1.51 -14.65 0.42
N ASP A 307 -0.94 -15.37 1.39
CA ASP A 307 0.48 -15.25 1.71
C ASP A 307 1.30 -16.14 0.77
N ASP A 308 1.63 -15.60 -0.39
CA ASP A 308 2.43 -16.28 -1.40
C ASP A 308 3.92 -16.44 -1.02
N ARG A 309 4.33 -15.87 0.12
CA ARG A 309 5.68 -16.03 0.68
C ARG A 309 5.77 -17.18 1.69
N ASP A 310 4.63 -17.63 2.21
CA ASP A 310 4.57 -18.78 3.10
C ASP A 310 4.69 -20.08 2.27
N PRO A 311 5.74 -20.90 2.47
CA PRO A 311 5.91 -22.14 1.73
C PRO A 311 4.76 -23.14 1.97
N GLU A 312 4.13 -23.11 3.14
CA GLU A 312 3.01 -24.00 3.50
C GLU A 312 1.66 -23.49 3.00
N ALA A 313 1.54 -22.20 2.65
CA ALA A 313 0.31 -21.66 2.12
C ALA A 313 0.03 -22.22 0.71
N ASN A 314 -1.22 -22.65 0.50
CA ASN A 314 -1.72 -23.12 -0.79
C ASN A 314 -2.94 -22.28 -1.20
N LEU A 315 -2.83 -21.59 -2.34
CA LEU A 315 -3.90 -20.70 -2.81
C LEU A 315 -5.22 -21.45 -3.02
N ALA A 316 -5.18 -22.66 -3.58
CA ALA A 316 -6.38 -23.44 -3.84
C ALA A 316 -7.15 -23.75 -2.55
N ASP A 317 -6.46 -24.12 -1.47
CA ASP A 317 -7.09 -24.38 -0.17
C ASP A 317 -7.59 -23.09 0.49
N VAL A 318 -6.87 -21.98 0.35
CA VAL A 318 -7.31 -20.66 0.83
C VAL A 318 -8.63 -20.26 0.16
N ILE A 319 -8.73 -20.45 -1.16
CA ILE A 319 -9.95 -20.18 -1.91
C ILE A 319 -11.08 -21.13 -1.50
N LEU A 320 -10.83 -22.42 -1.35
CA LEU A 320 -11.84 -23.39 -0.92
C LEU A 320 -12.40 -23.02 0.46
N ASN A 321 -11.53 -22.67 1.40
CA ASN A 321 -11.95 -22.22 2.73
C ASN A 321 -12.82 -20.96 2.62
N ARG A 322 -12.50 -20.03 1.71
CA ARG A 322 -13.32 -18.84 1.50
C ARG A 322 -14.68 -19.17 0.88
N ILE A 323 -14.73 -20.08 -0.10
CA ILE A 323 -15.98 -20.58 -0.69
C ILE A 323 -16.86 -21.21 0.38
N GLN A 324 -16.30 -22.05 1.26
CA GLN A 324 -17.04 -22.68 2.35
C GLN A 324 -17.61 -21.66 3.34
N GLN A 325 -16.90 -20.56 3.59
CA GLN A 325 -17.41 -19.48 4.46
C GLN A 325 -18.57 -18.71 3.81
N LEU A 326 -18.49 -18.47 2.49
CA LEU A 326 -19.49 -17.70 1.74
C LEU A 326 -20.73 -18.53 1.41
N GLU A 327 -20.55 -19.82 1.13
CA GLU A 327 -21.62 -20.76 0.80
C GLU A 327 -21.37 -22.10 1.51
N PRO A 328 -21.78 -22.23 2.79
CA PRO A 328 -21.58 -23.46 3.57
C PRO A 328 -22.23 -24.71 2.96
N ARG A 329 -23.23 -24.54 2.08
CA ARG A 329 -23.94 -25.64 1.41
C ARG A 329 -23.37 -25.95 0.02
N PHE A 330 -22.18 -25.47 -0.32
CA PHE A 330 -21.63 -25.64 -1.66
C PHE A 330 -21.51 -27.11 -2.09
N GLU A 331 -21.27 -28.04 -1.16
CA GLU A 331 -21.21 -29.49 -1.43
C GLU A 331 -22.54 -30.05 -1.93
N GLU A 332 -23.67 -29.55 -1.40
CA GLU A 332 -24.99 -29.92 -1.88
C GLU A 332 -25.21 -29.36 -3.29
N LEU A 333 -24.86 -28.10 -3.51
CA LEU A 333 -25.06 -27.41 -4.80
C LEU A 333 -24.32 -28.11 -5.94
N ILE A 334 -23.07 -28.51 -5.73
CA ILE A 334 -22.28 -29.20 -6.76
C ILE A 334 -22.72 -30.66 -6.97
N SER A 335 -23.45 -31.25 -6.02
CA SER A 335 -23.94 -32.64 -6.14
C SER A 335 -25.22 -32.77 -6.99
N VAL A 336 -26.03 -31.70 -7.07
CA VAL A 336 -27.37 -31.71 -7.71
C VAL A 336 -27.32 -31.73 -9.25
N ARG A 337 -26.22 -31.29 -9.88
CA ARG A 337 -26.08 -31.20 -11.35
C ARG A 337 -25.22 -32.32 -11.97
N ARG A 338 -25.20 -33.51 -11.36
CA ARG A 338 -24.58 -34.69 -12.00
C ARG A 338 -25.52 -35.41 -12.95
#